data_AF-A0A0W0VLD8-F1
#
_entry.id   AF-A0A0W0VLD8-F1
#
_cell.length_a   1.000
_cell.length_b   1.000
_cell.length_c   1.000
_cell.angle_alpha   90.00
_cell.angle_beta   90.00
_cell.angle_gamma   90.00
#
_symmetry.space_group_name_H-M   'P 1'
#
loop_
_entity.id
_entity.type
_entity.pdbx_description
1 polymer ?
#
loop_
_entity_poly.entity_id
_entity_poly.type
_entity_poly.pdbx_seq_one_letter_code
_entity_poly.pdbx_strand_id
1 'polypeptide(L)'
;MSTLRTFLLIAYMIFLSMIAMAHTAPKQPIICNNTYALCNAASCQPIPGLQAKVLCHCSIWQGKNIGFSECSARKEQQTPDGETALLSTFSFGGGHYKYMTCPADIPWANCLDHPCLVDKLSPDERRAYCTCDLVRGQTYVTFAGKCNTTNCDKAIWSGATVEGNQQLMAELAKMPDIHVEQAMCSSKIEH
;
A
#
# COMPACT_ATOMS: atom_id res chain seq x y z
N MET A 1 3.83 -9.01 59.81
CA MET A 1 4.51 -8.08 58.88
C MET A 1 4.96 -8.72 57.56
N SER A 2 5.19 -10.04 57.48
CA SER A 2 5.65 -10.71 56.24
C SER A 2 4.55 -10.84 55.17
N THR A 3 3.33 -11.24 55.55
CA THR A 3 2.22 -11.51 54.62
C THR A 3 1.69 -10.29 53.87
N LEU A 4 1.58 -9.12 54.53
CA LEU A 4 1.08 -7.88 53.91
C LEU A 4 2.01 -7.35 52.82
N ARG A 5 3.33 -7.57 52.97
CA ARG A 5 4.35 -7.15 52.01
C ARG A 5 4.30 -7.98 50.73
N THR A 6 4.03 -9.27 50.87
CA THR A 6 3.85 -10.19 49.74
C THR A 6 2.58 -9.87 48.94
N PHE A 7 1.48 -9.53 49.63
CA PHE A 7 0.23 -9.13 48.97
C PHE A 7 0.39 -7.83 48.16
N LEU A 8 1.11 -6.83 48.68
CA LEU A 8 1.38 -5.57 47.97
C LEU A 8 2.26 -5.78 46.72
N LEU A 9 3.26 -6.67 46.80
CA LEU A 9 4.12 -6.99 45.66
C LEU A 9 3.36 -7.74 44.55
N ILE A 10 2.49 -8.68 44.91
CA ILE A 10 1.67 -9.40 43.93
C ILE A 10 0.66 -8.45 43.27
N ALA A 11 0.00 -7.59 44.05
CA ALA A 11 -0.92 -6.59 43.51
C ALA A 11 -0.22 -5.60 42.57
N TYR A 12 1.00 -5.17 42.90
CA TYR A 12 1.81 -4.29 42.04
C TYR A 12 2.24 -4.98 40.74
N MET A 13 2.65 -6.25 40.79
CA MET A 13 3.00 -7.04 39.59
C MET A 13 1.79 -7.28 38.68
N ILE A 14 0.60 -7.54 39.26
CA ILE A 14 -0.65 -7.65 38.49
C ILE A 14 -1.00 -6.31 37.84
N PHE A 15 -0.84 -5.19 38.57
CA PHE A 15 -1.13 -3.86 38.04
C PHE A 15 -0.16 -3.45 36.91
N LEU A 16 1.13 -3.80 37.00
CA LEU A 16 2.09 -3.61 35.89
C LEU A 16 1.77 -4.47 34.67
N SER A 17 1.24 -5.68 34.86
CA SER A 17 0.88 -6.57 33.75
C SER A 17 -0.30 -6.05 32.92
N MET A 18 -1.21 -5.26 33.51
CA MET A 18 -2.37 -4.71 32.80
C MET A 18 -2.03 -3.52 31.88
N ILE A 19 -0.87 -2.87 32.07
CA ILE A 19 -0.45 -1.74 31.24
C ILE A 19 0.22 -2.22 29.93
N ALA A 20 0.57 -3.51 29.82
CA ALA A 20 1.37 -4.04 28.71
C ALA A 20 0.57 -4.44 27.45
N MET A 21 -0.76 -4.24 27.41
CA MET A 21 -1.59 -4.61 26.24
C MET A 21 -2.32 -3.42 25.62
N ALA A 22 -1.64 -2.28 25.46
CA ALA A 22 -2.08 -1.27 24.51
C ALA A 22 -1.82 -1.78 23.07
N HIS A 23 -2.70 -2.63 22.55
CA HIS A 23 -2.72 -2.94 21.13
C HIS A 23 -3.12 -1.67 20.39
N THR A 24 -2.18 -0.99 19.73
CA THR A 24 -2.49 0.07 18.78
C THR A 24 -3.38 -0.51 17.70
N ALA A 25 -4.66 -0.10 17.69
CA ALA A 25 -5.60 -0.51 16.66
C ALA A 25 -5.01 -0.17 15.27
N PRO A 26 -5.15 -1.05 14.28
CA PRO A 26 -4.68 -0.78 12.93
C PRO A 26 -5.35 0.50 12.42
N LYS A 27 -4.53 1.40 11.85
CA LYS A 27 -5.01 2.66 11.29
C LYS A 27 -6.05 2.33 10.21
N GLN A 28 -7.23 2.94 10.31
CA GLN A 28 -8.28 2.74 9.32
C GLN A 28 -7.93 3.50 8.05
N PRO A 29 -8.13 2.92 6.87
CA PRO A 29 -7.88 3.62 5.63
C PRO A 29 -9.01 4.64 5.38
N ILE A 30 -8.65 5.72 4.70
CA ILE A 30 -9.48 6.89 4.43
C ILE A 30 -9.74 6.97 2.94
N ILE A 31 -11.00 7.12 2.58
CA ILE A 31 -11.45 7.33 1.19
C ILE A 31 -11.52 8.84 0.92
N CYS A 32 -10.87 9.27 -0.14
CA CYS A 32 -10.86 10.66 -0.60
C CYS A 32 -11.32 10.73 -2.06
N ASN A 33 -11.67 11.93 -2.53
CA ASN A 33 -12.00 12.18 -3.93
C ASN A 33 -11.14 13.35 -4.44
N ASN A 34 -10.11 13.04 -5.24
CA ASN A 34 -9.09 13.97 -5.72
C ASN A 34 -8.31 13.33 -6.87
N THR A 35 -7.33 14.05 -7.42
CA THR A 35 -6.30 13.48 -8.31
C THR A 35 -5.26 12.71 -7.50
N TYR A 36 -4.78 11.59 -8.03
CA TYR A 36 -3.81 10.71 -7.37
C TYR A 36 -2.98 9.92 -8.37
N ALA A 37 -1.86 9.38 -7.91
CA ALA A 37 -1.03 8.44 -8.68
C ALA A 37 -1.41 6.99 -8.36
N LEU A 38 -1.93 6.25 -9.35
CA LEU A 38 -2.26 4.84 -9.24
C LEU A 38 -1.04 3.98 -9.62
N CYS A 39 -0.48 3.31 -8.62
CA CYS A 39 0.72 2.47 -8.75
C CYS A 39 0.45 0.97 -8.57
N ASN A 40 -0.79 0.52 -8.40
CA ASN A 40 -1.12 -0.87 -8.01
C ASN A 40 -0.55 -1.98 -8.91
N ALA A 41 -0.23 -1.67 -10.18
CA ALA A 41 0.42 -2.57 -11.13
C ALA A 41 1.72 -1.99 -11.74
N ALA A 42 2.30 -0.96 -11.11
CA ALA A 42 3.49 -0.27 -11.64
C ALA A 42 4.74 -1.17 -11.59
N SER A 43 5.55 -1.11 -12.65
CA SER A 43 6.94 -1.57 -12.61
C SER A 43 7.83 -0.49 -12.00
N CYS A 44 8.84 -0.94 -11.26
CA CYS A 44 9.75 -0.07 -10.53
C CYS A 44 11.21 -0.42 -10.80
N GLN A 45 12.09 0.56 -10.61
CA GLN A 45 13.53 0.43 -10.76
C GLN A 45 14.26 0.95 -9.52
N PRO A 46 15.37 0.34 -9.09
CA PRO A 46 16.20 0.89 -8.02
C PRO A 46 16.67 2.31 -8.34
N ILE A 47 16.67 3.19 -7.33
CA ILE A 47 17.23 4.53 -7.47
C ILE A 47 18.73 4.46 -7.14
N PRO A 48 19.64 4.83 -8.07
CA PRO A 48 21.07 4.85 -7.80
C PRO A 48 21.39 5.68 -6.54
N GLY A 49 22.13 5.08 -5.60
CA GLY A 49 22.49 5.72 -4.34
C GLY A 49 21.46 5.59 -3.21
N LEU A 50 20.23 5.12 -3.47
CA LEU A 50 19.20 4.91 -2.44
C LEU A 50 18.80 3.44 -2.34
N GLN A 51 19.49 2.68 -1.49
CA GLN A 51 19.36 1.21 -1.40
C GLN A 51 17.97 0.70 -0.97
N ALA A 52 17.20 1.52 -0.26
CA ALA A 52 15.87 1.17 0.26
C ALA A 52 14.72 1.83 -0.53
N LYS A 53 15.01 2.45 -1.67
CA LYS A 53 14.02 3.18 -2.47
C LYS A 53 14.04 2.73 -3.92
N VAL A 54 12.86 2.77 -4.53
CA VAL A 54 12.66 2.51 -5.95
C VAL A 54 11.83 3.62 -6.57
N LEU A 55 12.03 3.84 -7.86
CA LEU A 55 11.23 4.74 -8.67
C LEU A 55 10.23 3.92 -9.45
N CYS A 56 8.94 4.19 -9.28
CA CYS A 56 7.85 3.49 -9.96
C CYS A 56 7.15 4.40 -10.96
N HIS A 57 6.76 3.83 -12.11
CA HIS A 57 6.01 4.54 -13.14
C HIS A 57 4.52 4.32 -12.93
N CYS A 58 3.82 5.37 -12.53
CA CYS A 58 2.41 5.29 -12.16
C CYS A 58 1.54 6.12 -13.10
N SER A 59 0.28 5.73 -13.18
CA SER A 59 -0.72 6.46 -13.96
C SER A 59 -1.44 7.48 -13.08
N ILE A 60 -1.81 8.63 -13.62
CA ILE A 60 -2.56 9.65 -12.88
C ILE A 60 -4.04 9.47 -13.15
N TRP A 61 -4.82 9.48 -12.07
CA TRP A 61 -6.27 9.31 -12.10
C TRP A 61 -6.95 10.37 -11.25
N GLN A 62 -8.22 10.62 -11.54
CA GLN A 62 -9.09 11.46 -10.73
C GLN A 62 -10.29 10.66 -10.26
N GLY A 63 -10.66 10.83 -9.00
CA GLY A 63 -11.86 10.19 -8.44
C GLY A 63 -11.63 9.65 -7.03
N LYS A 64 -12.52 8.72 -6.64
CA LYS A 64 -12.42 8.03 -5.35
C LYS A 64 -11.15 7.18 -5.29
N ASN A 65 -10.40 7.37 -4.22
CA ASN A 65 -9.20 6.61 -3.91
C ASN A 65 -9.05 6.38 -2.41
N ILE A 66 -8.24 5.41 -2.03
CA ILE A 66 -8.06 4.95 -0.65
C ILE A 66 -6.57 4.87 -0.28
N GLY A 67 -6.27 5.19 0.98
CA GLY A 67 -4.94 5.17 1.58
C GLY A 67 -5.05 5.45 3.08
N PHE A 68 -3.95 5.70 3.77
CA PHE A 68 -3.93 6.00 5.19
C PHE A 68 -3.63 7.48 5.48
N SER A 69 -3.12 8.25 4.53
CA SER A 69 -2.93 9.70 4.70
C SER A 69 -4.27 10.47 4.78
N GLU A 70 -4.31 11.63 5.44
CA GLU A 70 -5.52 12.47 5.47
C GLU A 70 -5.84 13.06 4.09
N CYS A 71 -7.11 13.30 3.77
CA CYS A 71 -7.49 13.85 2.46
C CYS A 71 -6.88 15.21 2.15
N SER A 72 -6.58 16.03 3.17
CA SER A 72 -5.88 17.31 2.99
C SER A 72 -4.44 17.12 2.52
N ALA A 73 -3.75 16.08 3.00
CA ALA A 73 -2.38 15.76 2.61
C ALA A 73 -2.27 15.16 1.20
N ARG A 74 -3.36 14.59 0.68
CA ARG A 74 -3.41 14.01 -0.68
C ARG A 74 -3.74 15.01 -1.78
N LYS A 75 -4.11 16.24 -1.43
CA LYS A 75 -4.35 17.29 -2.44
C LYS A 75 -3.07 17.52 -3.24
N GLU A 76 -3.22 17.85 -4.51
CA GLU A 76 -2.11 18.24 -5.36
C GLU A 76 -1.35 19.41 -4.72
N GLN A 77 -0.02 19.34 -4.75
CA GLN A 77 0.85 20.38 -4.22
C GLN A 77 1.83 20.83 -5.29
N GLN A 78 2.34 22.04 -5.14
CA GLN A 78 3.46 22.52 -5.93
C GLN A 78 4.73 22.42 -5.09
N THR A 79 5.79 21.83 -5.66
CA THR A 79 7.11 21.86 -5.04
C THR A 79 7.71 23.26 -5.16
N PRO A 80 8.76 23.58 -4.37
CA PRO A 80 9.48 24.85 -4.52
C PRO A 80 10.02 25.10 -5.94
N ASP A 81 10.31 24.03 -6.67
CA ASP A 81 10.82 24.08 -8.04
C ASP A 81 9.70 24.16 -9.09
N GLY A 82 8.43 24.28 -8.66
CA GLY A 82 7.27 24.41 -9.54
C GLY A 82 6.81 23.08 -10.16
N GLU A 83 7.18 21.93 -9.57
CA GLU A 83 6.69 20.62 -9.98
C GLU A 83 5.37 20.28 -9.30
N THR A 84 4.48 19.59 -10.01
CA THR A 84 3.24 19.09 -9.42
C THR A 84 3.52 17.80 -8.65
N ALA A 85 3.27 17.82 -7.34
CA ALA A 85 3.38 16.69 -6.45
C ALA A 85 2.01 16.09 -6.13
N LEU A 86 1.95 14.76 -6.15
CA LEU A 86 0.80 13.93 -5.80
C LEU A 86 1.22 12.91 -4.73
N LEU A 87 0.24 12.28 -4.08
CA LEU A 87 0.46 11.03 -3.36
C LEU A 87 -0.03 9.84 -4.19
N SER A 88 0.67 8.72 -4.09
CA SER A 88 0.16 7.47 -4.60
C SER A 88 -0.89 6.90 -3.67
N THR A 89 -2.04 6.56 -4.24
CA THR A 89 -3.13 5.92 -3.52
C THR A 89 -3.72 4.79 -4.34
N PHE A 90 -4.54 3.97 -3.68
CA PHE A 90 -5.13 2.81 -4.28
C PHE A 90 -6.53 3.14 -4.84
N SER A 91 -6.90 2.55 -5.98
CA SER A 91 -8.29 2.54 -6.47
C SER A 91 -8.58 1.25 -7.23
N PHE A 92 -9.83 0.78 -7.14
CA PHE A 92 -10.34 -0.39 -7.88
C PHE A 92 -11.18 0.01 -9.11
N GLY A 93 -11.18 1.29 -9.51
CA GLY A 93 -11.87 1.73 -10.73
C GLY A 93 -11.35 1.00 -11.97
N GLY A 94 -12.24 0.52 -12.84
CA GLY A 94 -11.88 0.04 -14.18
C GLY A 94 -11.97 -1.47 -14.48
N GLY A 95 -12.63 -2.29 -13.63
CA GLY A 95 -13.09 -3.64 -13.97
C GLY A 95 -12.04 -4.72 -14.30
N HIS A 96 -10.74 -4.40 -14.33
CA HIS A 96 -9.72 -5.30 -14.89
C HIS A 96 -8.38 -5.31 -14.15
N TYR A 97 -8.38 -5.38 -12.82
CA TYR A 97 -7.15 -5.58 -12.07
C TYR A 97 -7.31 -6.76 -11.12
N LYS A 98 -7.03 -7.95 -11.67
CA LYS A 98 -6.88 -9.15 -10.86
C LYS A 98 -5.49 -9.11 -10.20
N TYR A 99 -5.41 -9.41 -8.90
CA TYR A 99 -4.13 -9.51 -8.19
C TYR A 99 -3.68 -10.95 -8.01
N MET A 100 -2.37 -11.14 -8.06
CA MET A 100 -1.68 -12.38 -7.73
C MET A 100 -0.87 -12.22 -6.45
N THR A 101 -0.52 -13.33 -5.82
CA THR A 101 0.38 -13.36 -4.65
C THR A 101 1.77 -13.84 -5.09
N CYS A 102 2.80 -13.12 -4.68
CA CYS A 102 4.19 -13.39 -5.00
C CYS A 102 4.97 -13.81 -3.73
N PRO A 103 5.98 -14.69 -3.88
CA PRO A 103 6.69 -15.25 -2.74
C PRO A 103 7.63 -14.23 -2.06
N ALA A 104 8.03 -14.53 -0.82
CA ALA A 104 8.73 -13.60 0.07
C ALA A 104 10.19 -13.30 -0.29
N ASP A 105 10.80 -14.14 -1.13
CA ASP A 105 12.17 -13.99 -1.62
C ASP A 105 12.29 -12.97 -2.76
N ILE A 106 11.16 -12.52 -3.32
CA ILE A 106 11.11 -11.53 -4.38
C ILE A 106 10.89 -10.12 -3.79
N PRO A 107 11.75 -9.14 -4.10
CA PRO A 107 11.55 -7.77 -3.65
C PRO A 107 10.38 -7.09 -4.35
N TRP A 108 9.69 -6.21 -3.64
CA TRP A 108 8.54 -5.45 -4.16
C TRP A 108 8.54 -4.01 -3.66
N ALA A 109 7.72 -3.15 -4.26
CA ALA A 109 7.64 -1.74 -3.92
C ALA A 109 6.36 -1.41 -3.14
N ASN A 110 6.48 -0.79 -1.97
CA ASN A 110 5.34 -0.20 -1.29
C ASN A 110 5.21 1.27 -1.68
N CYS A 111 4.20 1.57 -2.50
CA CYS A 111 3.95 2.94 -2.95
C CYS A 111 2.79 3.63 -2.23
N LEU A 112 2.01 2.93 -1.39
CA LEU A 112 0.82 3.53 -0.79
C LEU A 112 1.18 4.71 0.11
N ASP A 113 0.55 5.87 -0.11
CA ASP A 113 0.83 7.17 0.52
C ASP A 113 2.25 7.72 0.30
N HIS A 114 3.00 7.22 -0.69
CA HIS A 114 4.30 7.77 -1.05
C HIS A 114 4.20 8.95 -2.02
N PRO A 115 5.17 9.90 -1.98
CA PRO A 115 5.17 11.05 -2.85
C PRO A 115 5.50 10.70 -4.30
N CYS A 116 4.86 11.42 -5.21
CA CYS A 116 5.02 11.31 -6.64
C CYS A 116 5.15 12.67 -7.29
N LEU A 117 5.91 12.75 -8.38
CA LEU A 117 6.01 13.93 -9.23
C LEU A 117 5.38 13.64 -10.58
N VAL A 118 4.55 14.56 -11.07
CA VAL A 118 3.94 14.48 -12.40
C VAL A 118 5.01 14.59 -13.49
N ASP A 119 4.98 13.68 -14.45
CA ASP A 119 5.81 13.75 -15.65
C ASP A 119 5.20 14.73 -16.66
N LYS A 120 5.63 16.00 -16.60
CA LYS A 120 5.21 17.06 -17.53
C LYS A 120 5.60 16.77 -18.99
N LEU A 121 6.53 15.85 -19.24
CA LEU A 121 6.93 15.46 -20.59
C LEU A 121 6.08 14.29 -21.12
N SER A 122 5.19 13.73 -20.28
CA SER A 122 4.27 12.69 -20.72
C SER A 122 3.12 13.25 -21.56
N PRO A 123 2.70 12.56 -22.64
CA PRO A 123 1.49 12.94 -23.36
C PRO A 123 0.30 13.00 -22.40
N ASP A 124 -0.40 14.12 -22.41
CA ASP A 124 -1.56 14.43 -21.58
C ASP A 124 -1.31 14.41 -20.05
N GLU A 125 -0.05 14.53 -19.59
CA GLU A 125 0.31 14.57 -18.16
C GLU A 125 -0.26 13.39 -17.34
N ARG A 126 -0.44 12.22 -17.97
CA ARG A 126 -1.06 11.04 -17.33
C ARG A 126 -0.08 10.13 -16.61
N ARG A 127 1.19 10.51 -16.49
CA ARG A 127 2.23 9.72 -15.81
C ARG A 127 2.80 10.47 -14.63
N ALA A 128 3.10 9.73 -13.56
CA ALA A 128 3.85 10.22 -12.41
C ALA A 128 4.99 9.25 -12.06
N TYR A 129 6.08 9.79 -11.51
CA TYR A 129 7.16 9.01 -10.92
C TYR A 129 7.03 9.05 -9.40
N CYS A 130 6.87 7.89 -8.78
CA CYS A 130 6.71 7.77 -7.34
C CYS A 130 7.96 7.18 -6.70
N THR A 131 8.41 7.77 -5.59
CA THR A 131 9.53 7.23 -4.81
C THR A 131 9.00 6.35 -3.69
N CYS A 132 9.07 5.04 -3.90
CA CYS A 132 8.44 4.03 -3.04
C CYS A 132 9.48 3.28 -2.20
N ASP A 133 9.02 2.66 -1.12
CA ASP A 133 9.88 1.81 -0.29
C ASP A 133 10.14 0.46 -0.96
N LEU A 134 11.40 0.02 -0.93
CA LEU A 134 11.78 -1.33 -1.35
C LEU A 134 11.61 -2.30 -0.18
N VAL A 135 10.69 -3.25 -0.34
CA VAL A 135 10.38 -4.27 0.67
C VAL A 135 10.98 -5.62 0.25
N ARG A 136 11.48 -6.37 1.24
CA ARG A 136 12.11 -7.68 1.07
C ARG A 136 11.66 -8.64 2.17
N GLY A 137 11.74 -9.94 1.90
CA GLY A 137 11.52 -10.98 2.93
C GLY A 137 10.05 -11.13 3.34
N GLN A 138 9.10 -10.67 2.51
CA GLN A 138 7.68 -10.74 2.81
C GLN A 138 6.87 -11.05 1.56
N THR A 139 5.96 -12.02 1.67
CA THR A 139 4.95 -12.31 0.66
C THR A 139 4.10 -11.07 0.40
N TYR A 140 3.81 -10.79 -0.87
CA TYR A 140 3.07 -9.60 -1.26
C TYR A 140 2.04 -9.90 -2.34
N VAL A 141 1.08 -8.99 -2.49
CA VAL A 141 0.16 -9.01 -3.62
C VAL A 141 0.50 -7.90 -4.60
N THR A 142 0.29 -8.17 -5.88
CA THR A 142 0.41 -7.16 -6.94
C THR A 142 -0.68 -7.36 -7.97
N PHE A 143 -1.15 -6.25 -8.54
CA PHE A 143 -2.09 -6.24 -9.66
C PHE A 143 -1.38 -6.34 -11.02
N ALA A 144 -0.05 -6.45 -11.00
CA ALA A 144 0.77 -6.71 -12.17
C ALA A 144 0.81 -8.20 -12.54
N GLY A 145 1.66 -8.54 -13.53
CA GLY A 145 1.98 -9.93 -13.87
C GLY A 145 0.86 -10.76 -14.51
N LYS A 146 -0.30 -10.15 -14.80
CA LYS A 146 -1.39 -10.76 -15.60
C LYS A 146 -1.87 -12.11 -15.04
N CYS A 147 -1.97 -12.24 -13.72
CA CYS A 147 -2.30 -13.50 -13.04
C CYS A 147 -1.34 -14.67 -13.30
N ASN A 148 -0.11 -14.39 -13.71
CA ASN A 148 0.92 -15.40 -13.88
C ASN A 148 2.07 -15.15 -12.89
N THR A 149 2.15 -15.98 -11.86
CA THR A 149 3.15 -15.84 -10.78
C THR A 149 4.59 -16.05 -11.25
N THR A 150 4.82 -16.64 -12.44
CA THR A 150 6.16 -16.69 -13.04
C THR A 150 6.66 -15.29 -13.46
N ASN A 151 5.79 -14.27 -13.42
CA ASN A 151 6.15 -12.88 -13.66
C ASN A 151 6.57 -12.13 -12.39
N CYS A 152 6.48 -12.73 -11.20
CA CYS A 152 6.81 -12.04 -9.94
C CYS A 152 8.25 -11.49 -9.96
N ASP A 153 9.21 -12.23 -10.53
CA ASP A 153 10.63 -11.87 -10.57
C ASP A 153 11.05 -11.03 -11.79
N LYS A 154 10.12 -10.73 -12.71
CA LYS A 154 10.42 -10.04 -13.98
C LYS A 154 10.61 -8.54 -13.82
N ALA A 155 10.16 -7.97 -12.72
CA ALA A 155 10.40 -6.59 -12.31
C ALA A 155 10.22 -6.45 -10.80
N ILE A 156 10.63 -5.31 -10.23
CA ILE A 156 10.15 -4.91 -8.91
C ILE A 156 8.74 -4.36 -9.13
N TRP A 157 7.73 -5.12 -8.72
CA TRP A 157 6.34 -4.70 -8.84
C TRP A 157 5.93 -3.90 -7.62
N SER A 158 5.16 -2.83 -7.85
CA SER A 158 4.40 -2.21 -6.77
C SER A 158 3.32 -3.17 -6.27
N GLY A 159 3.10 -3.15 -4.96
CA GLY A 159 2.23 -4.10 -4.30
C GLY A 159 1.84 -3.66 -2.90
N ALA A 160 1.32 -4.62 -2.15
CA ALA A 160 0.98 -4.48 -0.74
C ALA A 160 1.25 -5.78 -0.01
N THR A 161 1.35 -5.71 1.32
CA THR A 161 1.26 -6.91 2.15
C THR A 161 -0.09 -7.59 1.93
N VAL A 162 -0.16 -8.91 2.16
CA VAL A 162 -1.43 -9.66 2.05
C VAL A 162 -2.51 -9.05 2.96
N GLU A 163 -2.14 -8.77 4.21
CA GLU A 163 -3.02 -8.15 5.21
C GLU A 163 -3.46 -6.73 4.81
N GLY A 164 -2.52 -5.90 4.33
CA GLY A 164 -2.80 -4.55 3.89
C GLY A 164 -3.77 -4.52 2.71
N ASN A 165 -3.59 -5.42 1.74
CA ASN A 165 -4.54 -5.56 0.64
C ASN A 165 -5.92 -6.03 1.11
N GLN A 166 -5.99 -7.01 2.02
CA GLN A 166 -7.26 -7.46 2.60
C GLN A 166 -7.98 -6.32 3.32
N GLN A 167 -7.26 -5.49 4.07
CA GLN A 167 -7.82 -4.31 4.74
C GLN A 167 -8.42 -3.32 3.74
N LEU A 168 -7.68 -2.97 2.67
CA LEU A 168 -8.19 -2.07 1.62
C LEU A 168 -9.40 -2.68 0.91
N MET A 169 -9.34 -3.96 0.57
CA MET A 169 -10.44 -4.68 -0.09
C MET A 169 -11.72 -4.69 0.75
N ALA A 170 -11.60 -4.93 2.06
CA ALA A 170 -12.74 -4.92 2.98
C ALA A 170 -13.44 -3.56 3.03
N GLU A 171 -12.69 -2.47 2.93
CA GLU A 171 -13.26 -1.11 2.94
C GLU A 171 -13.93 -0.75 1.61
N LEU A 172 -13.39 -1.22 0.49
CA LEU A 172 -14.01 -0.97 -0.82
C LEU A 172 -15.23 -1.83 -1.08
N ALA A 173 -15.29 -3.03 -0.50
CA ALA A 173 -16.49 -3.88 -0.53
C ALA A 173 -17.72 -3.22 0.11
N LYS A 174 -17.53 -2.17 0.93
CA LYS A 174 -18.65 -1.37 1.50
C LYS A 174 -19.26 -0.41 0.48
N MET A 175 -18.66 -0.24 -0.69
CA MET A 175 -19.19 0.63 -1.75
C MET A 175 -20.14 -0.17 -2.66
N PRO A 176 -21.34 0.36 -2.98
CA PRO A 176 -22.37 -0.39 -3.70
C PRO A 176 -22.01 -0.77 -5.15
N ASP A 177 -21.05 -0.08 -5.76
CA ASP A 177 -20.66 -0.27 -7.16
C ASP A 177 -19.36 -1.10 -7.34
N ILE A 178 -18.81 -1.67 -6.27
CA ILE A 178 -17.54 -2.42 -6.29
C ILE A 178 -17.79 -3.91 -6.00
N HIS A 179 -17.42 -4.77 -6.95
CA HIS A 179 -17.46 -6.23 -6.82
C HIS A 179 -16.05 -6.80 -6.59
N VAL A 180 -15.63 -6.88 -5.33
CA VAL A 180 -14.27 -7.29 -4.95
C VAL A 180 -13.99 -8.78 -5.18
N GLU A 181 -15.01 -9.62 -5.26
CA GLU A 181 -14.86 -11.08 -5.41
C GLU A 181 -14.21 -11.47 -6.75
N GLN A 182 -14.24 -10.57 -7.73
CA GLN A 182 -13.67 -10.78 -9.07
C GLN A 182 -12.21 -10.31 -9.18
N ALA A 183 -11.67 -9.68 -8.13
CA ALA A 183 -10.36 -9.06 -8.15
C ALA A 183 -9.21 -10.01 -7.80
N MET A 184 -9.45 -11.21 -7.26
CA MET A 184 -8.39 -12.20 -7.08
C MET A 184 -8.19 -13.01 -8.36
N CYS A 185 -6.94 -13.26 -8.74
CA CYS A 185 -6.64 -14.24 -9.80
C CYS A 185 -7.17 -15.62 -9.39
N SER A 186 -8.10 -16.17 -10.17
CA SER A 186 -8.58 -17.54 -9.96
C SER A 186 -7.39 -18.48 -10.09
N SER A 187 -7.13 -19.29 -9.06
CA SER A 187 -6.15 -20.37 -9.12
C SER A 187 -6.64 -21.43 -10.09
N LYS A 188 -6.34 -21.28 -11.39
CA LYS A 188 -6.28 -22.47 -12.24
C LYS A 188 -5.05 -23.24 -11.78
N ILE A 189 -5.30 -24.23 -10.94
CA ILE A 189 -4.38 -25.33 -10.75
C ILE A 189 -4.37 -26.04 -12.11
N GLU A 190 -3.39 -25.72 -12.95
CA GLU A 190 -3.07 -26.56 -14.10
C GLU A 190 -2.45 -27.84 -13.50
N HIS A 191 -3.25 -28.91 -13.51
CA HIS A 191 -2.84 -30.27 -13.19
C HIS A 191 -2.07 -30.88 -14.36
#